data_AF-A0A7S2LBA9-F1
#
_entry.id   AF-A0A7S2LBA9-F1
#
_cell.length_a   1.000
_cell.length_b   1.000
_cell.length_c   1.000
_cell.angle_alpha   90.00
_cell.angle_beta   90.00
_cell.angle_gamma   90.00
#
_symmetry.space_group_name_H-M   'P 1'
#
loop_
_entity.id
_entity.type
_entity.pdbx_description
1 polymer ?
#
loop_
_entity_poly.entity_id
_entity_poly.type
_entity_poly.pdbx_seq_one_letter_code
_entity_poly.pdbx_strand_id
1 'polypeptide(L)'
;LDDWAAGPAVVGHAHSRPSSEPYALSTVRELSGGAGLPEGWGSRLVSAAGMKSTVCPNQDSFSYTILRSGWLVCVACDGHGSHGHTISERVARAIPLHFSSHAPTMEPDEALHRAFLDTQAGLEVSHGDAQRFSGSTAAAYCVQ
;
A
#
# COMPACT_ATOMS: atom_id res chain seq x y z
N LEU A 1 8.14 7.35 -4.31
CA LEU A 1 6.99 6.41 -4.35
C LEU A 1 6.03 6.80 -5.46
N ASP A 2 5.51 8.03 -5.48
CA ASP A 2 4.68 8.50 -6.60
C ASP A 2 5.44 8.44 -7.93
N ASP A 3 6.72 8.84 -7.97
CA ASP A 3 7.53 8.75 -9.19
C ASP A 3 7.70 7.32 -9.71
N TRP A 4 7.83 6.35 -8.81
CA TRP A 4 7.89 4.92 -9.19
C TRP A 4 6.52 4.44 -9.68
N ALA A 5 5.45 4.80 -8.97
CA ALA A 5 4.09 4.45 -9.36
C ALA A 5 3.69 5.09 -10.70
N ALA A 6 4.25 6.25 -11.03
CA ALA A 6 4.19 6.95 -12.31
C ALA A 6 5.18 6.39 -13.36
N GLY A 7 6.00 5.42 -12.98
CA GLY A 7 7.13 4.92 -13.75
C GLY A 7 6.79 3.77 -14.70
N PRO A 8 7.77 3.34 -15.52
CA PRO A 8 7.53 2.41 -16.62
C PRO A 8 7.17 0.98 -16.18
N ALA A 9 7.49 0.60 -14.93
CA ALA A 9 7.18 -0.72 -14.39
C ALA A 9 5.70 -0.90 -14.01
N VAL A 10 4.95 0.19 -13.91
CA VAL A 10 3.59 0.21 -13.38
C VAL A 10 2.60 0.56 -14.50
N VAL A 11 1.56 -0.26 -14.64
CA VAL A 11 0.40 -0.02 -15.52
C VAL A 11 -0.66 0.78 -14.80
N GLY A 12 -0.83 0.56 -13.50
CA GLY A 12 -1.79 1.27 -12.69
C GLY A 12 -1.47 1.11 -11.22
N HIS A 13 -1.62 2.17 -10.44
CA HIS A 13 -1.48 2.11 -9.00
C HIS A 13 -2.56 2.98 -8.39
N ALA A 14 -3.27 2.45 -7.41
CA ALA A 14 -4.06 3.28 -6.53
C ALA A 14 -3.89 2.89 -5.08
N HIS A 15 -4.08 3.88 -4.23
CA HIS A 15 -3.95 3.69 -2.81
C HIS A 15 -4.88 4.65 -2.06
N SER A 16 -5.29 4.26 -0.86
CA SER A 16 -6.11 5.10 -0.01
C SER A 16 -5.29 6.23 0.64
N ARG A 17 -5.98 7.31 0.99
CA ARG A 17 -5.50 8.35 1.91
C ARG A 17 -6.30 8.30 3.21
N PRO A 18 -5.68 8.64 4.35
CA PRO A 18 -6.39 8.73 5.62
C PRO A 18 -7.58 9.70 5.53
N SER A 19 -8.71 9.31 6.11
CA SER A 19 -9.87 10.19 6.30
C SER A 19 -9.97 10.57 7.78
N SER A 20 -10.24 11.84 8.08
CA SER A 20 -10.42 12.30 9.47
C SER A 20 -11.89 12.48 9.87
N GLU A 21 -12.81 12.40 8.92
CA GLU A 21 -14.23 12.58 9.20
C GLU A 21 -14.87 11.24 9.64
N PRO A 22 -15.64 11.21 10.74
CA PRO A 22 -16.34 10.00 11.18
C PRO A 22 -17.17 9.38 10.06
N TYR A 23 -17.05 8.07 9.89
CA TYR A 23 -17.68 7.25 8.86
C TYR A 23 -17.36 7.63 7.41
N ALA A 24 -16.53 8.64 7.17
CA ALA A 24 -16.16 9.02 5.82
C ALA A 24 -15.25 7.96 5.21
N LEU A 25 -15.48 7.72 3.91
CA LEU A 25 -14.62 6.88 3.11
C LEU A 25 -13.28 7.59 2.91
N SER A 26 -12.21 6.82 3.06
CA SER A 26 -10.88 7.22 2.62
C SER A 26 -10.89 7.54 1.13
N THR A 27 -10.33 8.68 0.75
CA THR A 27 -10.18 9.04 -0.66
C THR A 27 -9.15 8.12 -1.32
N VAL A 28 -9.37 7.81 -2.59
CA VAL A 28 -8.46 6.98 -3.39
C VAL A 28 -7.69 7.88 -4.34
N ARG A 29 -6.36 7.73 -4.36
CA ARG A 29 -5.49 8.39 -5.32
C ARG A 29 -5.02 7.38 -6.34
N GLU A 30 -5.15 7.74 -7.61
CA GLU A 30 -4.78 6.91 -8.76
C GLU A 30 -3.59 7.49 -9.53
N LEU A 31 -2.70 6.63 -10.03
CA LEU A 31 -1.49 6.96 -10.80
C LEU A 31 -1.33 6.02 -12.01
N SER A 32 -0.58 6.47 -13.04
CA SER A 32 -0.18 5.70 -14.25
C SER A 32 -1.27 5.11 -15.16
N GLY A 33 -2.52 5.57 -15.08
CA GLY A 33 -3.64 4.97 -15.80
C GLY A 33 -4.70 4.38 -14.86
N GLY A 34 -4.44 4.42 -13.56
CA GLY A 34 -5.42 4.19 -12.51
C GLY A 34 -5.78 2.73 -12.30
N ALA A 35 -7.09 2.45 -12.21
CA ALA A 35 -7.67 1.15 -11.85
C ALA A 35 -7.83 0.13 -12.98
N GLY A 36 -7.23 0.35 -14.15
CA GLY A 36 -7.46 -0.49 -15.33
C GLY A 36 -6.96 -1.92 -15.14
N LEU A 37 -7.80 -2.79 -14.58
CA LEU A 37 -7.52 -4.22 -14.40
C LEU A 37 -7.56 -4.97 -15.74
N PRO A 38 -6.87 -6.11 -15.86
CA PRO A 38 -6.99 -6.99 -17.01
C PRO A 38 -8.45 -7.37 -17.30
N GLU A 39 -8.76 -7.71 -18.56
CA GLU A 39 -10.10 -8.15 -18.95
C GLU A 39 -10.56 -9.36 -18.11
N GLY A 40 -11.78 -9.30 -17.59
CA GLY A 40 -12.34 -10.34 -16.71
C GLY A 40 -11.99 -10.19 -15.23
N TRP A 41 -11.16 -9.22 -14.86
CA TRP A 41 -10.79 -8.96 -13.47
C TRP A 41 -11.58 -7.80 -12.87
N GLY A 42 -11.92 -7.92 -11.59
CA GLY A 42 -12.55 -6.87 -10.80
C GLY A 42 -11.93 -6.81 -9.41
N SER A 43 -11.54 -5.62 -8.98
CA SER A 43 -11.08 -5.36 -7.62
C SER A 43 -11.66 -4.04 -7.15
N ARG A 44 -12.13 -4.02 -5.91
CA ARG A 44 -12.62 -2.82 -5.25
C ARG A 44 -12.18 -2.87 -3.81
N LEU A 45 -11.34 -1.92 -3.42
CA LEU A 45 -10.94 -1.71 -2.04
C LEU A 45 -11.60 -0.44 -1.53
N VAL A 46 -12.12 -0.50 -0.31
CA VAL A 46 -12.75 0.62 0.38
C VAL A 46 -12.28 0.60 1.82
N SER A 47 -11.97 1.77 2.35
CA SER A 47 -11.60 1.96 3.75
C SER A 47 -12.42 3.12 4.29
N ALA A 48 -12.89 3.02 5.54
CA ALA A 48 -13.72 4.01 6.18
C ALA A 48 -13.19 4.30 7.58
N ALA A 49 -13.27 5.56 8.02
CA ALA A 49 -12.79 5.96 9.34
C ALA A 49 -13.59 5.32 10.50
N GLY A 50 -14.82 4.86 10.25
CA GLY A 50 -15.71 4.34 11.28
C GLY A 50 -15.99 5.39 12.36
N MET A 51 -15.92 5.01 13.64
CA MET A 51 -16.12 5.94 14.77
C MET A 51 -14.89 6.80 15.11
N LYS A 52 -13.81 6.72 14.32
CA LYS A 52 -12.61 7.53 14.55
C LYS A 52 -12.98 9.02 14.42
N SER A 53 -12.50 9.85 15.36
CA SER A 53 -12.79 11.28 15.42
C SER A 53 -11.84 12.11 14.56
N THR A 54 -12.13 13.40 14.38
CA THR A 54 -11.25 14.35 13.66
C THR A 54 -9.82 14.46 14.23
N VAL A 55 -9.61 14.01 15.47
CA VAL A 55 -8.30 14.00 16.15
C VAL A 55 -7.48 12.74 15.84
N CYS A 56 -8.12 11.66 15.36
CA CYS A 56 -7.46 10.40 15.04
C CYS A 56 -7.87 9.99 13.62
N PRO A 57 -7.06 10.27 12.59
CA PRO A 57 -7.41 9.91 11.23
C PRO A 57 -7.51 8.40 11.08
N ASN A 58 -8.21 7.95 10.03
CA ASN A 58 -8.26 6.56 9.65
C ASN A 58 -6.84 6.02 9.42
N GLN A 59 -6.46 5.07 10.25
CA GLN A 59 -5.15 4.42 10.22
C GLN A 59 -5.12 3.19 9.31
N ASP A 60 -6.27 2.80 8.75
CA ASP A 60 -6.34 1.72 7.80
C ASP A 60 -5.90 2.25 6.44
N SER A 61 -5.09 1.48 5.71
CA SER A 61 -4.64 1.88 4.37
C SER A 61 -4.66 0.71 3.43
N PHE A 62 -4.84 0.97 2.14
CA PHE A 62 -4.72 -0.06 1.13
C PHE A 62 -4.04 0.44 -0.12
N SER A 63 -3.57 -0.48 -0.93
CA SER A 63 -3.23 -0.24 -2.32
C SER A 63 -3.62 -1.41 -3.21
N TYR A 64 -3.77 -1.13 -4.50
CA TYR A 64 -3.64 -2.12 -5.55
C TYR A 64 -2.72 -1.58 -6.65
N THR A 65 -1.89 -2.45 -7.20
CA THR A 65 -0.88 -2.12 -8.19
C THR A 65 -0.89 -3.16 -9.28
N ILE A 66 -0.95 -2.72 -10.53
CA ILE A 66 -0.83 -3.55 -11.72
C ILE A 66 0.55 -3.27 -12.31
N LEU A 67 1.39 -4.28 -12.35
CA LEU A 67 2.73 -4.20 -12.89
C LEU A 67 2.72 -4.58 -14.37
N ARG A 68 3.64 -4.00 -15.14
CA ARG A 68 3.80 -4.32 -16.57
C ARG A 68 4.25 -5.77 -16.80
N SER A 69 4.80 -6.42 -15.78
CA SER A 69 5.12 -7.85 -15.77
C SER A 69 3.89 -8.77 -15.67
N GLY A 70 2.69 -8.20 -15.54
CA GLY A 70 1.42 -8.94 -15.45
C GLY A 70 0.89 -9.11 -14.02
N TRP A 71 1.69 -8.80 -13.01
CA TRP A 71 1.30 -8.98 -11.61
C TRP A 71 0.27 -7.92 -11.15
N LEU A 72 -0.78 -8.39 -10.48
CA LEU A 72 -1.61 -7.61 -9.58
C LEU A 72 -1.11 -7.81 -8.14
N VAL A 73 -0.76 -6.72 -7.47
CA VAL A 73 -0.34 -6.69 -6.08
C VAL A 73 -1.30 -5.83 -5.29
N CYS A 74 -1.92 -6.40 -4.27
CA CYS A 74 -2.83 -5.69 -3.38
C CYS A 74 -2.37 -5.79 -1.95
N VAL A 75 -2.52 -4.70 -1.21
CA VAL A 75 -2.10 -4.60 0.18
C VAL A 75 -3.21 -3.95 0.97
N ALA A 76 -3.55 -4.54 2.11
CA ALA A 76 -4.40 -3.93 3.13
C ALA A 76 -3.61 -3.85 4.43
N CYS A 77 -3.72 -2.71 5.09
CA CYS A 77 -2.94 -2.34 6.26
C CYS A 77 -3.87 -1.88 7.38
N ASP A 78 -3.59 -2.32 8.60
CA ASP A 78 -4.21 -1.83 9.84
C ASP A 78 -3.13 -1.13 10.67
N GLY A 79 -3.08 0.20 10.54
CA GLY A 79 -2.13 1.05 11.25
C GLY A 79 -2.53 1.27 12.71
N HIS A 80 -1.56 1.32 13.60
CA HIS A 80 -1.77 1.59 15.03
C HIS A 80 -0.67 2.50 15.60
N GLY A 81 -0.95 3.12 16.74
CA GLY A 81 -0.06 4.09 17.40
C GLY A 81 -0.29 5.52 16.90
N SER A 82 0.47 6.49 17.41
CA SER A 82 0.25 7.92 17.13
C SER A 82 0.45 8.29 15.65
N HIS A 83 1.25 7.50 14.93
CA HIS A 83 1.55 7.69 13.50
C HIS A 83 1.08 6.51 12.64
N GLY A 84 0.14 5.69 13.14
CA GLY A 84 -0.35 4.49 12.45
C GLY A 84 -0.76 4.76 11.00
N HIS A 85 -1.47 5.86 10.75
CA HIS A 85 -1.89 6.29 9.40
C HIS A 85 -0.72 6.59 8.44
N THR A 86 0.38 7.13 8.95
CA THR A 86 1.59 7.40 8.15
C THR A 86 2.30 6.09 7.82
N ILE A 87 2.43 5.21 8.82
CA ILE A 87 3.10 3.92 8.65
C ILE A 87 2.31 3.02 7.70
N SER A 88 1.00 2.88 7.90
CA SER A 88 0.13 2.05 7.06
C SER A 88 0.10 2.53 5.60
N GLU A 89 0.01 3.84 5.36
CA GLU A 89 0.04 4.40 4.00
C GLU A 89 1.38 4.12 3.33
N ARG A 90 2.48 4.26 4.08
CA ARG A 90 3.83 3.98 3.57
C ARG A 90 4.00 2.50 3.23
N VAL A 91 3.58 1.59 4.12
CA VAL A 91 3.64 0.13 3.90
C VAL A 91 2.83 -0.27 2.67
N ALA A 92 1.58 0.23 2.56
CA ALA A 92 0.69 -0.09 1.45
C ALA A 92 1.30 0.27 0.09
N ARG A 93 2.14 1.30 0.03
CA ARG A 93 2.78 1.77 -1.21
C ARG A 93 4.18 1.19 -1.43
N ALA A 94 4.90 0.83 -0.36
CA ALA A 94 6.27 0.33 -0.44
C ALA A 94 6.35 -1.16 -0.80
N ILE A 95 5.43 -2.00 -0.30
CA ILE A 95 5.41 -3.43 -0.62
C ILE A 95 5.32 -3.65 -2.14
N PRO A 96 4.39 -3.02 -2.90
CA PRO A 96 4.34 -3.20 -4.35
C PRO A 96 5.60 -2.71 -5.08
N LEU A 97 6.24 -1.63 -4.58
CA LEU A 97 7.52 -1.15 -5.10
C LEU A 97 8.58 -2.23 -4.99
N HIS A 98 8.81 -2.73 -3.78
CA HIS A 98 9.88 -3.71 -3.56
C HIS A 98 9.58 -5.04 -4.25
N PHE A 99 8.32 -5.49 -4.22
CA PHE A 99 7.89 -6.68 -4.95
C PHE A 99 8.17 -6.54 -6.46
N SER A 100 7.89 -5.38 -7.06
CA SER A 100 8.15 -5.15 -8.49
C SER A 100 9.62 -5.26 -8.89
N SER A 101 10.53 -4.99 -7.95
CA SER A 101 11.98 -5.12 -8.17
C SER A 101 12.47 -6.56 -8.02
N HIS A 102 11.81 -7.37 -7.18
CA HIS A 102 12.23 -8.73 -6.83
C HIS A 102 11.59 -9.83 -7.69
N ALA A 103 10.30 -9.66 -8.01
CA ALA A 103 9.51 -10.64 -8.78
C ALA A 103 10.12 -11.06 -10.14
N PRO A 104 10.88 -10.22 -10.86
CA PRO A 104 11.53 -10.66 -12.11
C PRO A 104 12.65 -11.71 -11.92
N THR A 105 13.19 -11.86 -10.72
CA THR A 105 14.38 -12.70 -10.45
C THR A 105 14.22 -13.69 -9.31
N MET A 106 13.05 -13.73 -8.66
CA MET A 106 12.78 -14.55 -7.49
C MET A 106 11.43 -15.24 -7.62
N GLU A 107 11.26 -16.37 -6.94
CA GLU A 107 9.95 -17.01 -6.78
C GLU A 107 8.99 -16.06 -6.03
N PRO A 108 7.67 -16.08 -6.31
CA PRO A 108 6.73 -15.10 -5.78
C PRO A 108 6.72 -14.98 -4.25
N ASP A 109 6.79 -16.11 -3.54
CA ASP A 109 6.80 -16.14 -2.07
C ASP A 109 8.06 -15.48 -1.50
N GLU A 110 9.22 -15.74 -2.11
CA GLU A 110 10.49 -15.13 -1.70
C GLU A 110 10.54 -13.65 -2.08
N ALA A 111 10.05 -13.28 -3.26
CA ALA A 111 9.94 -11.89 -3.70
C ALA A 111 9.07 -11.07 -2.75
N LEU A 112 7.95 -11.63 -2.30
CA LEU A 112 7.06 -11.00 -1.33
C LEU A 112 7.72 -10.93 0.04
N HIS A 113 8.32 -12.02 0.54
CA HIS A 113 9.05 -12.01 1.80
C HIS A 113 10.12 -10.91 1.83
N ARG A 114 10.93 -10.81 0.77
CA ARG A 114 11.95 -9.78 0.62
C ARG A 114 11.35 -8.38 0.54
N ALA A 115 10.21 -8.21 -0.13
CA ALA A 115 9.51 -6.93 -0.19
C ALA A 115 9.05 -6.44 1.20
N PHE A 116 8.60 -7.33 2.08
CA PHE A 116 8.29 -6.98 3.47
C PHE A 116 9.53 -6.53 4.24
N LEU A 117 10.64 -7.28 4.13
CA LEU A 117 11.90 -6.94 4.80
C LEU A 117 12.47 -5.59 4.34
N ASP A 118 12.50 -5.34 3.04
CA ASP A 118 13.01 -4.08 2.51
C ASP A 118 12.07 -2.90 2.84
N THR A 119 10.75 -3.15 2.92
CA THR A 119 9.78 -2.17 3.42
C THR A 119 10.05 -1.79 4.87
N GLN A 120 10.26 -2.79 5.74
CA GLN A 120 10.62 -2.60 7.15
C GLN A 120 11.92 -1.79 7.29
N ALA A 121 12.98 -2.20 6.59
CA ALA A 121 14.25 -1.47 6.60
C ALA A 121 14.11 -0.03 6.10
N GLY A 122 13.28 0.18 5.07
CA GLY A 122 12.96 1.51 4.56
C GLY A 122 12.23 2.39 5.57
N LEU A 123 11.31 1.82 6.36
CA LEU A 123 10.63 2.54 7.45
C LEU A 123 11.60 2.91 8.57
N GLU A 124 12.50 2.01 8.93
CA GLU A 124 13.53 2.26 9.95
C GLU A 124 14.42 3.44 9.60
N VAL A 125 14.78 3.59 8.33
CA VAL A 125 15.59 4.72 7.86
C VAL A 125 14.78 6.00 7.71
N SER A 126 13.57 5.93 7.13
CA SER A 126 12.83 7.14 6.73
C SER A 126 11.83 7.66 7.77
N HIS A 127 11.42 6.84 8.73
CA HIS A 127 10.36 7.14 9.70
C HIS A 127 10.73 6.73 11.13
N GLY A 128 12.03 6.61 11.46
CA GLY A 128 12.54 6.07 12.72
C GLY A 128 11.81 6.55 13.98
N ASP A 129 11.55 7.86 14.10
CA ASP A 129 10.81 8.43 15.24
C ASP A 129 9.32 8.06 15.24
N ALA A 130 8.68 8.09 14.08
CA ALA A 130 7.24 7.81 13.92
C ALA A 130 6.91 6.33 14.17
N GLN A 131 7.77 5.41 13.71
CA GLN A 131 7.57 3.97 13.88
C GLN A 131 7.94 3.45 15.27
N ARG A 132 8.66 4.23 16.09
CA ARG A 132 9.13 3.76 17.41
C ARG A 132 7.98 3.29 18.31
N PHE A 133 6.82 3.92 18.18
CA PHE A 133 5.60 3.61 18.94
C PHE A 133 4.37 3.47 18.04
N SER A 134 4.59 3.26 16.74
CA SER A 134 3.51 3.07 15.76
C SER A 134 3.90 1.97 14.80
N GLY A 135 2.91 1.28 14.26
CA GLY A 135 3.14 0.16 13.36
C GLY A 135 1.96 -0.03 12.41
N SER A 136 2.06 -1.06 11.59
CA SER A 136 0.96 -1.52 10.78
C SER A 136 1.02 -3.02 10.66
N THR A 137 -0.11 -3.69 10.90
CA THR A 137 -0.32 -5.02 10.32
C THR A 137 -0.52 -4.85 8.83
N ALA A 138 -0.06 -5.80 8.02
CA ALA A 138 -0.28 -5.79 6.59
C ALA A 138 -0.61 -7.19 6.08
N ALA A 139 -1.63 -7.27 5.24
CA ALA A 139 -1.95 -8.44 4.44
C ALA A 139 -1.73 -8.07 2.98
N ALA A 140 -0.94 -8.87 2.27
CA ALA A 140 -0.67 -8.68 0.86
C ALA A 140 -1.11 -9.92 0.08
N TYR A 141 -1.66 -9.70 -1.11
CA TYR A 141 -1.89 -10.76 -2.09
C TYR A 141 -1.27 -10.36 -3.42
N CYS A 142 -0.64 -11.32 -4.09
CA CYS A 142 -0.04 -11.17 -5.41
C CYS A 142 -0.58 -12.25 -6.34
N VAL A 143 -0.92 -11.89 -7.57
CA VAL A 143 -1.39 -12.83 -8.59
C VAL A 143 -0.98 -12.35 -9.99
N GLN A 144 -0.68 -13.27 -10.89
CA GLN A 144 -0.22 -13.00 -12.25
C GLN A 144 -1.18 -13.59 -13.28
#